data_AF-A0A3M0Z8C1-F1
#
_entry.id   AF-A0A3M0Z8C1-F1
#
_cell.length_a   1.000
_cell.length_b   1.000
_cell.length_c   1.000
_cell.angle_alpha   90.00
_cell.angle_beta   90.00
_cell.angle_gamma   90.00
#
_symmetry.space_group_name_H-M   'P 1'
#
loop_
_entity.id
_entity.type
_entity.pdbx_description
1 polymer ?
#
loop_
_entity_poly.entity_id
_entity_poly.type
_entity_poly.pdbx_seq_one_letter_code
_entity_poly.pdbx_strand_id
1 'polypeptide(L)' 'GGIYGTVSEVKDKSVMVEIAPKTVVEFTRMSIHNVIRDDDDSSKDSKDKQQS' A
#
# COMPACT_ATOMS: atom_id res chain seq x y z
N GLY A 1 -1.35 -13.50 13.20
CA GLY A 1 -0.25 -12.54 13.38
C GLY A 1 0.20 -12.09 12.01
N GLY A 2 0.34 -10.77 11.81
CA GLY A 2 0.85 -10.19 10.57
C GLY A 2 2.29 -9.68 10.74
N ILE A 3 2.97 -9.45 9.61
CA ILE A 3 4.27 -8.79 9.57
C ILE A 3 4.00 -7.31 9.28
N TYR A 4 4.58 -6.43 10.10
CA TYR A 4 4.55 -4.99 9.89
C TYR A 4 5.99 -4.54 9.59
N GLY A 5 6.14 -3.64 8.63
CA GLY A 5 7.46 -3.15 8.22
C GLY A 5 7.34 -2.00 7.23
N THR A 6 8.50 -1.44 6.90
CA THR A 6 8.62 -0.32 5.95
C THR A 6 9.15 -0.83 4.63
N VAL A 7 8.54 -0.42 3.52
CA VAL A 7 9.07 -0.73 2.19
C VAL A 7 10.39 0.02 1.99
N SER A 8 11.49 -0.70 1.85
CA SER A 8 12.82 -0.13 1.65
C SER A 8 13.19 -0.01 0.17
N GLU A 9 12.72 -0.94 -0.67
CA GLU A 9 12.99 -0.94 -2.11
C GLU A 9 11.84 -1.59 -2.88
N VAL A 10 11.50 -1.04 -4.05
CA VAL A 10 10.51 -1.60 -4.98
C VAL A 10 11.23 -2.00 -6.26
N LYS A 11 11.15 -3.29 -6.61
CA LYS A 11 11.68 -3.85 -7.86
C LYS A 11 10.52 -4.19 -8.80
N ASP A 12 10.85 -4.52 -10.04
CA ASP A 12 9.86 -4.87 -11.09
C ASP A 12 8.88 -5.98 -10.67
N LYS A 13 9.40 -7.01 -9.97
CA LYS A 13 8.64 -8.22 -9.60
C LYS A 13 8.60 -8.51 -8.10
N SER A 14 9.24 -7.69 -7.27
CA SER A 14 9.31 -7.90 -5.83
C SER A 14 9.42 -6.58 -5.06
N VAL A 15 9.13 -6.64 -3.77
CA VAL A 15 9.29 -5.51 -2.84
C VAL A 15 10.13 -5.98 -1.65
N MET A 16 11.07 -5.14 -1.23
CA MET A 16 11.89 -5.35 -0.04
C MET A 16 11.23 -4.60 1.12
N VAL A 17 10.98 -5.30 2.22
CA VAL A 17 10.36 -4.73 3.42
C VAL A 17 11.29 -4.94 4.60
N GLU A 18 11.68 -3.86 5.26
CA GLU A 18 12.42 -3.91 6.52
C GLU A 18 11.44 -4.09 7.68
N ILE A 19 11.59 -5.18 8.42
CA ILE A 19 10.66 -5.59 9.51
C ILE A 19 11.29 -5.46 10.90
N ALA A 20 12.61 -5.32 10.96
CA ALA A 20 13.40 -5.08 12.15
C ALA A 20 14.78 -4.55 11.72
N PRO A 21 15.57 -3.92 12.61
CA PRO A 21 16.89 -3.41 12.26
C PRO A 21 17.75 -4.49 11.58
N LYS A 22 18.25 -4.19 10.38
CA LYS A 22 19.06 -5.11 9.55
C LYS A 22 18.34 -6.37 9.09
N THR A 23 17.02 -6.46 9.25
CA THR A 23 16.20 -7.59 8.80
C THR A 23 15.29 -7.14 7.67
N VAL A 24 15.63 -7.55 6.45
CA VAL A 24 14.90 -7.23 5.23
C VAL A 24 14.34 -8.52 4.64
N VAL A 25 13.05 -8.49 4.30
CA VAL A 25 12.33 -9.60 3.68
C VAL A 25 11.91 -9.21 2.27
N GLU A 26 12.15 -10.08 1.30
CA GLU A 26 11.69 -9.91 -0.07
C GLU A 26 10.32 -10.59 -0.27
N PHE A 27 9.35 -9.83 -0.78
CA PHE A 27 8.04 -10.34 -1.17
C PHE A 27 7.90 -10.25 -2.68
N THR A 28 7.62 -11.37 -3.34
CA THR A 28 7.34 -11.34 -4.78
C THR A 28 5.93 -10.83 -5.03
N ARG A 29 5.71 -10.13 -6.15
CA ARG A 29 4.39 -9.62 -6.53
C ARG A 29 3.35 -10.73 -6.67
N MET A 30 3.78 -11.94 -7.03
CA MET A 30 2.92 -13.12 -7.11
C MET A 30 2.44 -13.61 -5.74
N SER A 31 3.16 -13.29 -4.67
CA SER A 31 2.80 -13.63 -3.28
C SER A 31 1.82 -12.63 -2.67
N ILE A 32 1.55 -11.50 -3.34
CA ILE A 32 0.67 -10.44 -2.85
C ILE A 32 -0.75 -10.70 -3.37
N HIS A 33 -1.67 -11.05 -2.46
CA HIS A 33 -3.06 -11.30 -2.83
C HIS A 33 -3.84 -10.00 -3.09
N ASN A 34 -3.66 -8.99 -2.25
CA ASN A 34 -4.33 -7.70 -2.39
C ASN A 34 -3.44 -6.55 -1.89
N VAL A 35 -3.62 -5.36 -2.46
CA VAL A 35 -2.96 -4.12 -2.04
C VAL A 35 -4.04 -3.12 -1.69
N ILE A 36 -4.11 -2.73 -0.42
CA ILE A 36 -5.05 -1.73 0.08
C ILE A 36 -4.31 -0.40 0.11
N ARG A 37 -4.90 0.61 -0.54
CA ARG A 37 -4.49 2.00 -0.38
C ARG A 37 -5.45 2.62 0.63
N ASP A 38 -4.90 3.16 1.71
CA ASP A 38 -5.63 4.13 2.52
C ASP A 38 -5.71 5.41 1.67
N ASP A 39 -6.77 5.53 0.87
CA ASP A 39 -7.14 6.82 0.30
C ASP A 39 -7.55 7.72 1.47
N ASP A 40 -6.72 8.72 1.76
CA ASP A 40 -7.08 9.83 2.63
C ASP A 40 -8.28 10.55 1.97
N ASP A 41 -9.48 10.32 2.51
CA ASP A 41 -10.77 10.87 2.09
C ASP A 41 -10.80 12.40 2.32
N SER A 42 -10.01 13.14 1.56
CA SER A 42 -9.98 14.60 1.56
C SER A 42 -10.27 15.19 0.17
N SER A 43 -11.14 14.53 -0.58
CA SER A 43 -11.81 15.10 -1.75
C SER A 43 -13.33 15.04 -1.56
N LYS A 44 -13.88 15.98 -0.79
CA LYS A 44 -15.30 16.33 -0.84
C LYS A 44 -15.65 16.74 -2.27
N ASP A 45 -16.20 15.81 -3.03
CA ASP A 45 -16.80 16.09 -4.33
C ASP A 45 -17.93 17.11 -4.14
N SER A 46 -17.69 18.32 -4.64
CA SER A 46 -18.72 19.36 -4.74
C SER A 46 -19.56 19.09 -5.98
N LYS A 47 -20.69 18.39 -5.85
CA LYS A 47 -21.84 18.53 -6.78
C LYS A 47 -23.10 17.81 -6.31
N ASP A 48 -23.99 18.56 -5.66
CA ASP A 48 -25.41 18.25 -5.48
C ASP A 48 -26.10 19.63 -5.42
N LYS A 49 -27.02 20.10 -6.27
CA LYS A 49 -27.91 19.55 -7.30
C LYS A 49 -28.19 20.68 -8.30
N GLN A 50 -28.22 20.37 -9.60
CA GLN A 50 -28.97 21.14 -10.58
C GLN A 50 -30.13 20.26 -11.07
N GLN A 51 -31.31 20.41 -10.47
CA GLN A 51 -32.57 20.03 -11.08
C GLN A 51 -33.76 20.68 -10.35
N SER A 52 -34.37 21.68 -10.99
CA SER A 52 -35.82 21.93 -11.09
C SER A 52 -36.02 23.10 -12.05
#